data_AF-A0A0F9E3B0-F1
#
_entry.id   AF-A0A0F9E3B0-F1
#
_cell.length_a   1.000
_cell.length_b   1.000
_cell.length_c   1.000
_cell.angle_alpha   90.00
_cell.angle_beta   90.00
_cell.angle_gamma   90.00
#
_symmetry.space_group_name_H-M   'P 1'
#
loop_
_entity.id
_entity.type
_entity.pdbx_description
1 polymer ?
#
loop_
_entity_poly.entity_id
_entity_poly.type
_entity_poly.pdbx_seq_one_letter_code
_entity_poly.pdbx_strand_id
1 'polypeptide(L)'
;MKMIKLSSGEEVRVDDKDYDNLNAFKWHLHRSGNFKHLGKPYAARSQARKGEHPVTIRMHRQIMNCPKGMDVDHLDDDVLNNQRHNLERTTHKENMRRTHKKKCMRISNVC
;
A
#
# COMPACT_ATOMS: atom_id res chain seq x y z
N MET A 1 -17.70 -4.54 -0.03
CA MET A 1 -16.63 -3.60 -0.40
C MET A 1 -17.06 -2.20 0.00
N LYS A 2 -16.17 -1.44 0.65
CA LYS A 2 -16.40 -0.03 1.01
C LYS A 2 -15.24 0.86 0.57
N MET A 3 -15.50 2.16 0.49
CA MET A 3 -14.54 3.19 0.05
C MET A 3 -14.16 4.11 1.20
N ILE A 4 -12.87 4.37 1.37
CA ILE A 4 -12.35 5.38 2.31
C ILE A 4 -11.77 6.53 1.51
N LYS A 5 -12.25 7.75 1.79
CA LYS A 5 -11.73 8.99 1.19
C LYS A 5 -10.42 9.39 1.88
N LEU A 6 -9.38 9.57 1.09
CA LEU A 6 -8.10 10.12 1.54
C LEU A 6 -8.18 11.64 1.64
N SER A 7 -7.29 12.23 2.44
CA SER A 7 -7.20 13.70 2.57
C SER A 7 -6.86 14.42 1.27
N SER A 8 -6.27 13.71 0.30
CA SER A 8 -5.92 14.20 -1.02
C SER A 8 -7.07 14.11 -2.04
N GLY A 9 -8.21 13.52 -1.66
CA GLY A 9 -9.41 13.40 -2.48
C GLY A 9 -9.57 12.07 -3.20
N GLU A 10 -8.51 11.25 -3.30
CA GLU A 10 -8.60 9.90 -3.85
C GLU A 10 -9.34 8.95 -2.91
N GLU A 11 -9.87 7.87 -3.48
CA GLU A 11 -10.63 6.86 -2.75
C GLU A 11 -9.89 5.52 -2.74
N VAL A 12 -9.98 4.81 -1.61
CA VAL A 12 -9.34 3.52 -1.40
C VAL A 12 -10.40 2.45 -1.15
N ARG A 13 -10.31 1.35 -1.89
CA ARG A 13 -11.20 0.19 -1.77
C ARG A 13 -10.72 -0.71 -0.64
N VAL A 14 -11.63 -1.10 0.26
CA VAL A 14 -11.35 -2.02 1.38
C VAL A 14 -12.50 -3.02 1.56
N ASP A 15 -12.19 -4.14 2.23
CA ASP A 15 -13.21 -5.12 2.64
C ASP A 15 -14.11 -4.55 3.74
N ASP A 16 -15.36 -4.99 3.79
CA ASP A 16 -16.35 -4.46 4.74
C ASP A 16 -15.95 -4.67 6.20
N LYS A 17 -15.30 -5.80 6.49
CA LYS A 17 -14.78 -6.19 7.81
C LYS A 17 -13.62 -5.30 8.31
N ASP A 18 -12.92 -4.64 7.40
CA ASP A 18 -11.77 -3.78 7.73
C ASP A 18 -12.16 -2.31 7.78
N TYR A 19 -13.29 -1.95 7.17
CA TYR A 19 -13.72 -0.57 7.00
C TYR A 19 -13.85 0.18 8.32
N ASP A 20 -14.56 -0.35 9.33
CA ASP A 20 -14.84 0.39 10.56
C ASP A 20 -13.54 0.72 11.32
N ASN A 21 -12.60 -0.22 11.34
CA ASN A 21 -11.29 -0.04 11.97
C ASN A 21 -10.40 0.95 11.21
N LEU A 22 -10.51 1.01 9.88
CA LEU A 22 -9.69 1.89 9.05
C LEU A 22 -10.27 3.30 8.96
N ASN A 23 -11.60 3.42 8.89
CA ASN A 23 -12.31 4.69 8.74
C ASN A 23 -12.23 5.58 10.00
N ALA A 24 -11.81 5.01 11.14
CA ALA A 24 -11.50 5.77 12.36
C ALA A 24 -10.28 6.70 12.23
N PHE A 25 -9.48 6.56 11.16
CA PHE A 25 -8.24 7.31 10.98
C PHE A 25 -8.27 8.20 9.74
N LYS A 26 -7.54 9.32 9.79
CA LYS A 26 -7.25 10.15 8.62
C LYS A 26 -6.08 9.56 7.85
N TRP A 27 -6.34 9.20 6.59
CA TRP A 27 -5.35 8.66 5.67
C TRP A 27 -4.98 9.69 4.61
N HIS A 28 -3.74 9.63 4.14
CA HIS A 28 -3.22 10.47 3.06
C HIS A 28 -2.46 9.60 2.04
N LEU A 29 -2.30 10.14 0.84
CA LEU A 29 -1.49 9.50 -0.18
C LEU A 29 -0.01 9.74 0.10
N HIS A 30 0.73 8.67 0.42
CA HIS A 30 2.17 8.72 0.62
C HIS A 30 2.89 8.33 -0.68
N ARG A 31 3.65 9.27 -1.24
CA ARG A 31 4.49 9.07 -2.42
C ARG A 31 5.92 8.78 -1.96
N SER A 32 6.41 7.58 -2.23
CA SER A 32 7.78 7.17 -1.90
C SER A 32 8.64 7.27 -3.16
N GLY A 33 9.72 8.05 -3.12
CA GLY A 33 10.70 8.10 -4.21
C GLY A 33 11.39 9.44 -4.38
N ASN A 34 12.65 9.41 -4.83
CA ASN A 34 13.32 10.58 -5.40
C ASN A 34 12.78 10.79 -6.83
N PHE A 35 12.82 12.01 -7.38
CA PHE A 35 12.26 12.34 -8.72
C PHE A 35 12.64 11.36 -9.86
N LYS A 36 13.77 10.64 -9.74
CA LYS A 36 14.22 9.62 -10.71
C LYS A 36 13.52 8.25 -10.60
N HIS A 37 12.93 7.93 -9.45
CA HIS A 37 12.26 6.66 -9.16
C HIS A 37 10.98 6.93 -8.37
N LEU A 38 9.93 7.37 -9.07
CA LEU A 38 8.59 7.48 -8.48
C LEU A 38 8.10 6.06 -8.14
N GLY A 39 8.20 5.69 -6.87
CA GLY A 39 7.48 4.54 -6.34
C GLY A 39 5.98 4.83 -6.39
N LYS A 40 5.19 3.77 -6.51
CA LYS A 40 3.73 3.91 -6.51
C LYS A 40 3.25 4.55 -5.21
N PRO A 41 2.25 5.43 -5.26
CA PRO A 41 1.68 6.00 -4.05
C PRO A 41 1.01 4.91 -3.20
N TYR A 42 0.92 5.08 -1.90
CA TYR A 42 0.14 4.19 -1.03
C TYR A 42 -0.67 4.98 -0.03
N ALA A 43 -1.81 4.45 0.40
CA ALA A 43 -2.55 5.01 1.53
C ALA A 43 -1.75 4.80 2.83
N ALA A 44 -1.44 5.89 3.53
CA ALA A 44 -0.70 5.88 4.78
C ALA A 44 -1.24 6.90 5.79
N ARG A 45 -0.87 6.74 7.05
CA ARG A 45 -1.13 7.68 8.14
C ARG A 45 0.09 7.82 9.02
N SER A 46 0.24 8.99 9.64
CA SER A 46 1.25 9.23 10.66
C SER A 46 0.64 9.00 12.04
N GLN A 47 1.30 8.19 12.87
CA GLN A 47 0.90 7.96 14.25
C GLN A 47 1.98 8.52 15.17
N ALA A 48 1.61 9.52 15.97
CA ALA A 48 2.47 10.08 17.01
C ALA A 48 2.70 9.06 18.13
N ARG A 49 3.89 9.09 18.70
CA ARG A 49 4.30 8.28 19.86
C ARG A 49 4.91 9.20 20.91
N LYS A 50 4.58 8.98 22.18
CA LYS A 50 5.02 9.88 23.25
C LYS A 50 6.55 9.83 23.38
N GLY A 51 7.22 10.97 23.17
CA GLY A 51 8.67 11.07 23.26
C GLY A 51 9.44 10.49 22.06
N GLU A 52 8.75 10.07 21.00
CA GLU A 52 9.36 9.49 19.80
C GLU A 52 8.91 10.22 18.53
N HIS A 53 9.70 10.08 17.46
CA HIS A 53 9.27 10.55 16.15
C HIS A 53 8.01 9.81 15.68
N PRO A 54 7.07 10.50 15.01
CA PRO A 54 5.89 9.87 14.45
C PRO A 54 6.26 8.73 13.49
N VAL A 55 5.55 7.62 13.61
CA VAL A 55 5.74 6.48 12.70
C VAL A 55 4.71 6.52 11.57
N THR A 56 5.15 6.14 10.37
CA THR A 56 4.26 6.01 9.22
C THR A 56 3.66 4.60 9.19
N ILE A 57 2.34 4.50 9.18
CA ILE A 57 1.59 3.25 9.06
C ILE A 57 0.95 3.20 7.68
N ARG A 58 1.24 2.13 6.93
CA ARG A 58 0.65 1.89 5.59
C ARG A 58 -0.61 1.05 5.72
N MET A 59 -1.67 1.42 5.00
CA MET A 59 -2.99 0.77 5.10
C MET A 59 -2.92 -0.72 4.76
N HIS A 60 -2.30 -1.08 3.63
CA HIS A 60 -2.13 -2.48 3.21
C HIS A 60 -1.40 -3.35 4.24
N ARG A 61 -0.43 -2.78 4.99
CA ARG A 61 0.29 -3.49 6.05
C ARG A 61 -0.58 -3.72 7.28
N GLN A 62 -1.40 -2.71 7.63
CA GLN A 62 -2.32 -2.79 8.76
C GLN A 62 -3.39 -3.87 8.51
N ILE A 63 -3.95 -3.93 7.29
CA ILE A 63 -4.98 -4.91 6.92
C ILE A 63 -4.48 -6.36 7.03
N MET A 64 -3.22 -6.59 6.63
CA MET A 64 -2.60 -7.92 6.60
C MET A 64 -1.88 -8.30 7.90
N ASN A 65 -1.87 -7.40 8.91
CA ASN A 65 -1.07 -7.52 10.12
C ASN A 65 0.38 -7.94 9.80
N CYS A 66 0.99 -7.26 8.82
CA CYS A 66 2.25 -7.71 8.23
C CYS A 66 3.43 -7.48 9.19
N PRO A 67 4.15 -8.55 9.60
CA PRO A 67 5.25 -8.44 10.54
C PRO A 67 6.42 -7.64 9.98
N LYS A 68 7.28 -7.15 10.86
CA LYS A 68 8.52 -6.46 10.48
C LYS A 68 9.41 -7.42 9.67
N GLY A 69 9.99 -6.93 8.58
CA GLY A 69 10.84 -7.73 7.69
C GLY A 69 10.11 -8.45 6.55
N MET A 70 8.77 -8.42 6.53
CA MET A 70 7.96 -8.85 5.40
C MET A 70 7.37 -7.65 4.66
N ASP A 71 7.02 -7.87 3.39
CA ASP A 71 6.33 -6.92 2.53
C ASP A 71 4.91 -7.40 2.21
N VAL A 72 4.09 -6.51 1.67
CA VAL A 72 2.77 -6.83 1.12
C VAL A 72 2.75 -6.30 -0.31
N ASP A 73 2.40 -7.16 -1.27
CA ASP A 73 2.26 -6.83 -2.68
C ASP A 73 0.78 -6.77 -3.07
N HIS A 74 0.47 -5.94 -4.07
CA HIS A 74 -0.84 -5.82 -4.69
C HIS A 74 -0.88 -6.67 -5.95
N LEU A 75 -1.80 -7.64 -6.00
CA LEU A 75 -1.89 -8.61 -7.11
C LEU A 75 -2.27 -7.91 -8.42
N ASP A 76 -3.24 -7.00 -8.36
CA ASP A 76 -3.73 -6.23 -9.51
C ASP A 76 -2.87 -5.02 -9.89
N ASP A 77 -1.78 -4.77 -9.15
CA ASP A 77 -0.88 -3.63 -9.37
C ASP A 77 -1.53 -2.25 -9.07
N ASP A 78 -2.75 -2.22 -8.50
CA ASP A 78 -3.46 -1.04 -8.02
C ASP A 78 -3.34 -0.86 -6.50
N VAL A 79 -2.55 0.13 -6.12
CA VAL A 79 -2.23 0.53 -4.74
C VAL A 79 -3.41 1.12 -3.96
N LEU A 80 -4.49 1.52 -4.64
CA LEU A 80 -5.73 1.98 -4.02
C LEU A 80 -6.73 0.84 -3.81
N ASN A 81 -6.43 -0.37 -4.31
CA ASN A 81 -7.21 -1.58 -4.03
C ASN A 81 -6.63 -2.35 -2.84
N ASN A 82 -7.06 -2.00 -1.63
CA ASN A 82 -6.60 -2.63 -0.39
C ASN A 82 -7.53 -3.74 0.13
N GLN A 83 -8.33 -4.36 -0.73
CA GLN A 83 -9.15 -5.53 -0.36
C GLN A 83 -8.25 -6.73 -0.05
N ARG A 84 -8.56 -7.56 0.96
CA ARG A 84 -7.64 -8.64 1.39
C ARG A 84 -7.33 -9.64 0.29
N HIS A 85 -8.29 -9.95 -0.58
CA HIS A 85 -8.07 -10.85 -1.70
C HIS A 85 -7.04 -10.33 -2.71
N ASN A 86 -6.79 -9.02 -2.73
CA ASN A 86 -5.83 -8.36 -3.61
C ASN A 86 -4.45 -8.18 -2.95
N LEU A 87 -4.31 -8.52 -1.67
CA LEU A 87 -3.08 -8.31 -0.90
C LEU A 87 -2.39 -9.64 -0.58
N GLU A 88 -1.09 -9.72 -0.87
CA GLU A 88 -0.29 -10.92 -0.57
C GLU A 88 0.92 -10.56 0.29
N ARG A 89 1.12 -11.26 1.40
CA ARG A 89 2.36 -11.15 2.18
C ARG A 89 3.49 -11.84 1.44
N THR A 90 4.58 -11.12 1.23
CA THR A 90 5.72 -11.60 0.48
C THR A 90 7.03 -11.28 1.19
N THR A 91 8.10 -11.98 0.82
CA THR A 91 9.45 -11.63 1.27
C THR A 91 9.97 -10.47 0.42
N HIS A 92 10.89 -9.68 0.97
CA HIS A 92 11.48 -8.57 0.22
C HIS A 92 12.12 -9.03 -1.11
N LYS A 93 12.83 -10.16 -1.09
CA LYS A 93 13.46 -10.75 -2.27
C LYS A 93 12.44 -11.16 -3.34
N GLU A 94 11.33 -11.77 -2.91
CA GLU A 94 10.28 -12.19 -3.84
C GLU A 94 9.52 -10.99 -4.42
N ASN A 95 9.25 -9.96 -3.61
CA ASN A 95 8.64 -8.73 -4.06
C ASN A 95 9.48 -8.02 -5.14
N MET A 96 10.79 -7.93 -4.91
CA MET A 96 11.73 -7.37 -5.88
C MET A 96 11.72 -8.17 -7.19
N ARG A 97 11.76 -9.51 -7.10
CA ARG A 97 11.69 -10.39 -8.28
C ARG A 97 10.42 -10.18 -9.10
N ARG A 98 9.26 -10.09 -8.44
CA ARG A 98 7.96 -9.84 -9.09
C ARG A 98 7.90 -8.47 -9.74
N THR A 99 8.45 -7.45 -9.09
CA THR A 99 8.54 -6.09 -9.65
C THR A 99 9.38 -6.06 -10.93
N HIS A 100 10.53 -6.73 -10.95
CA HIS A 100 11.37 -6.85 -12.16
C HIS A 100 10.66 -7.59 -13.30
N LYS A 101 9.95 -8.68 -13.01
CA LYS A 101 9.15 -9.40 -14.02
C LYS A 101 8.03 -8.52 -14.60
N LYS A 102 7.26 -7.83 -13.74
CA LYS A 102 6.20 -6.90 -14.16
C LYS A 102 6.75 -5.80 -15.09
N LYS A 103 7.97 -5.30 -14.82
CA LYS A 103 8.64 -4.30 -15.68
C LYS A 103 9.08 -4.89 -17.03
N CYS A 104 9.66 -6.09 -17.04
CA CYS A 104 10.09 -6.75 -18.29
C CYS A 104 8.90 -7.07 -19.22
N MET A 105 7.80 -7.56 -18.67
CA MET A 105 6.55 -7.80 -19.41
C MET A 105 5.94 -6.53 -20.00
N ARG A 106 5.98 -5.41 -19.25
CA ARG A 106 5.50 -4.10 -19.75
C ARG A 106 6.33 -3.58 -20.92
N ILE A 107 7.63 -3.87 -20.95
CA ILE A 107 8.54 -3.43 -22.02
C ILE A 107 8.40 -4.32 -23.27
N SER A 108 8.07 -5.60 -23.10
CA SER A 108 7.91 -6.55 -24.21
C SER A 108 6.56 -6.47 -24.93
N ASN A 109 5.58 -5.76 -24.37
CA ASN A 109 4.27 -5.48 -25.00
C ASN A 109 4.22 -4.13 -25.74
N VAL A 110 5.37 -3.51 -26.01
CA VAL A 110 5.49 -2.34 -26.90
C VAL A 110 6.23 -2.81 -28.16
N CYS A 111 5.47 -3.43 -29.07
CA CYS A 111 5.81 -3.51 -30.48
C CYS A 111 5.03 -2.44 -31.23
#